data_AF-A0A9X1NL73-F1
#
_entry.id   AF-A0A9X1NL73-F1
#
_cell.length_a   1.000
_cell.length_b   1.000
_cell.length_c   1.000
_cell.angle_alpha   90.00
_cell.angle_beta   90.00
_cell.angle_gamma   90.00
#
_symmetry.space_group_name_H-M   'P 1'
#
loop_
_entity.id
_entity.type
_entity.pdbx_description
1 polymer ?
#
loop_
_entity_poly.entity_id
_entity_poly.type
_entity_poly.pdbx_seq_one_letter_code
_entity_poly.pdbx_strand_id
1 'polypeptide(L)'
;MTEFGAMLASWLEQKTNDLATRGLEAELEYDKQAEVRRSSWVAIDSPIRSARLIVWESGEVFVQVGSYEAGEMLLERHSRASSADEVLTLLDGLVLEFL
;
A
#
# COMPACT_ATOMS: atom_id res chain seq x y z
N MET A 1 1.18 7.53 -15.82
CA MET A 1 1.33 7.39 -14.36
C MET A 1 0.19 8.19 -13.76
N THR A 2 -0.59 7.58 -12.87
CA THR A 2 -1.77 8.21 -12.25
C THR A 2 -1.31 9.20 -11.17
N GLU A 3 -2.17 10.15 -10.77
CA GLU A 3 -1.85 11.08 -9.66
C GLU A 3 -1.50 10.32 -8.38
N PHE A 4 -2.32 9.32 -8.03
CA PHE A 4 -2.03 8.43 -6.91
C PHE A 4 -0.74 7.64 -7.10
N GLY A 5 -0.45 7.14 -8.30
CA GLY A 5 0.78 6.41 -8.57
C GLY A 5 2.03 7.27 -8.35
N ALA A 6 2.00 8.54 -8.79
CA ALA A 6 3.10 9.48 -8.56
C ALA A 6 3.28 9.79 -7.06
N MET A 7 2.17 9.97 -6.34
CA MET A 7 2.15 10.15 -4.89
C MET A 7 2.75 8.94 -4.16
N LEU A 8 2.35 7.71 -4.53
CA LEU A 8 2.86 6.48 -3.93
C LEU A 8 4.37 6.33 -4.16
N ALA A 9 4.84 6.68 -5.36
CA ALA A 9 6.27 6.67 -5.68
C ALA A 9 7.05 7.62 -4.78
N SER A 10 6.56 8.85 -4.59
CA SER A 10 7.20 9.83 -3.73
C SER A 10 7.20 9.40 -2.26
N TRP A 11 6.10 8.81 -1.78
CA TRP A 11 6.04 8.26 -0.43
C TRP A 11 7.06 7.14 -0.23
N LEU A 12 7.14 6.18 -1.17
CA LEU A 12 8.08 5.07 -1.07
C LEU A 12 9.51 5.59 -1.05
N GLU A 13 9.87 6.49 -1.97
CA GLU A 13 11.19 7.12 -2.02
C GLU A 13 11.58 7.78 -0.67
N GLN A 14 10.64 8.47 -0.02
CA GLN A 14 10.87 9.11 1.27
C GLN A 14 10.99 8.11 2.43
N LYS A 15 10.32 6.96 2.34
CA LYS A 15 10.21 5.98 3.44
C LYS A 15 11.15 4.79 3.32
N THR A 16 11.76 4.53 2.16
CA THR A 16 12.61 3.35 1.90
C THR A 16 13.63 3.10 3.02
N ASN A 17 14.33 4.14 3.48
CA ASN A 17 15.33 3.99 4.53
C ASN A 17 14.70 3.63 5.89
N ASP A 18 13.60 4.28 6.27
CA ASP A 18 12.89 3.99 7.54
C ASP A 18 12.33 2.57 7.53
N LEU A 19 11.71 2.15 6.43
CA LEU A 19 11.20 0.78 6.24
C LEU A 19 12.32 -0.26 6.37
N ALA A 20 13.42 -0.05 5.65
CA ALA A 20 14.57 -0.95 5.71
C ALA A 20 15.17 -1.05 7.13
N THR A 21 15.26 0.06 7.88
CA THR A 21 15.74 0.02 9.28
C THR A 21 14.83 -0.76 10.22
N ARG A 22 13.56 -0.97 9.84
CA ARG A 22 12.57 -1.77 10.57
C ARG A 22 12.50 -3.21 10.06
N GLY A 23 13.32 -3.60 9.09
CA GLY A 23 13.27 -4.92 8.46
C GLY A 23 12.03 -5.12 7.59
N LEU A 24 11.48 -4.02 7.06
CA LEU A 24 10.35 -4.05 6.13
C LEU A 24 10.87 -3.82 4.71
N GLU A 25 10.31 -4.58 3.77
CA GLU A 25 10.50 -4.39 2.34
C GLU A 25 9.21 -3.78 1.78
N ALA A 26 9.33 -2.84 0.85
CA ALA A 26 8.17 -2.25 0.20
C ALA A 26 8.40 -2.11 -1.30
N GLU A 27 7.38 -2.50 -2.06
CA GLU A 27 7.40 -2.49 -3.51
C GLU A 27 6.21 -1.71 -4.06
N LEU A 28 6.47 -0.93 -5.10
CA LEU A 28 5.46 -0.16 -5.81
C LEU A 28 5.24 -0.76 -7.19
N GLU A 29 3.98 -1.04 -7.49
CA GLU A 29 3.56 -1.58 -8.77
C GLU A 29 2.39 -0.77 -9.36
N TYR A 30 2.23 -0.92 -10.67
CA TYR A 30 1.24 -0.18 -11.43
C TYR A 30 0.52 -1.13 -12.39
N ASP A 31 -0.80 -1.16 -12.35
CA ASP A 31 -1.57 -1.83 -13.40
C ASP A 31 -1.71 -0.87 -14.58
N LYS A 32 -0.77 -1.00 -15.51
CA LYS A 32 -0.75 -0.23 -16.77
C LYS A 32 -1.59 -0.89 -17.87
N GLN A 33 -2.04 -2.13 -17.68
CA GLN A 33 -2.71 -2.93 -18.72
C GLN A 33 -4.23 -2.96 -18.57
N ALA A 34 -4.77 -2.59 -17.41
CA ALA A 34 -6.22 -2.45 -17.24
C ALA A 34 -6.78 -1.31 -18.09
N GLU A 35 -7.43 -1.65 -19.21
CA GLU A 35 -8.14 -0.70 -20.08
C GLU A 35 -9.30 0.01 -19.35
N VAL A 36 -9.83 -0.61 -18.30
CA VAL A 36 -11.07 -0.18 -17.63
C VAL A 36 -10.84 0.39 -16.22
N ARG A 37 -9.78 -0.05 -15.51
CA ARG A 37 -9.59 0.30 -14.09
C ARG A 37 -8.11 0.33 -13.70
N ARG A 38 -7.42 1.39 -14.13
CA ARG A 38 -6.01 1.62 -13.75
C ARG A 38 -5.87 1.75 -12.24
N SER A 39 -4.84 1.11 -11.71
CA SER A 39 -4.54 1.13 -10.29
C SER A 39 -3.04 1.27 -10.06
N SER A 40 -2.69 1.63 -8.83
CA SER A 40 -1.34 1.61 -8.33
C SER A 40 -1.39 0.99 -6.94
N TRP A 41 -0.38 0.21 -6.56
CA TRP A 41 -0.35 -0.39 -5.24
C TRP A 41 1.03 -0.41 -4.64
N VAL A 42 1.05 -0.30 -3.31
CA VAL A 42 2.23 -0.55 -2.49
C VAL A 42 2.00 -1.86 -1.76
N ALA A 43 2.93 -2.80 -1.91
CA ALA A 43 3.07 -3.96 -1.06
C ALA A 43 4.14 -3.67 0.00
N ILE A 44 3.89 -4.10 1.23
CA ILE A 44 4.83 -3.99 2.35
C ILE A 44 4.93 -5.38 2.97
N ASP A 45 6.14 -5.91 3.04
CA ASP A 45 6.41 -7.26 3.51
C ASP A 45 7.39 -7.23 4.68
N SER A 46 7.21 -8.22 5.55
CA SER A 46 8.09 -8.57 6.66
C SER A 46 8.19 -10.09 6.76
N PRO A 47 9.07 -10.66 7.60
CA PRO A 47 9.17 -12.10 7.75
C PRO A 47 7.88 -12.80 8.22
N ILE A 48 6.97 -12.09 8.90
CA ILE A 48 5.78 -12.68 9.54
C ILE A 48 4.45 -12.13 9.02
N ARG A 49 4.46 -11.00 8.31
CA ARG A 49 3.27 -10.27 7.86
C ARG A 49 3.47 -9.68 6.48
N SER A 50 2.37 -9.49 5.77
CA SER A 50 2.30 -8.71 4.54
C SER A 50 1.13 -7.76 4.56
N ALA A 51 1.26 -6.66 3.84
CA ALA A 51 0.21 -5.70 3.65
C ALA A 51 0.25 -5.16 2.23
N ARG A 52 -0.93 -4.85 1.73
CA ARG A 52 -1.10 -4.29 0.40
C ARG A 52 -2.13 -3.19 0.46
N LEU A 53 -1.78 -2.03 -0.09
CA LEU A 53 -2.72 -0.96 -0.39
C LEU A 53 -2.81 -0.79 -1.90
N ILE A 54 -4.00 -0.97 -2.44
CA ILE A 54 -4.32 -0.73 -3.85
C ILE A 54 -5.19 0.52 -3.92
N VAL A 55 -4.86 1.44 -4.81
CA VAL A 55 -5.67 2.63 -5.11
C VAL A 55 -5.94 2.71 -6.60
N TRP A 56 -7.21 2.89 -6.96
CA TRP A 56 -7.65 3.09 -8.34
C TRP A 56 -7.75 4.59 -8.67
N GLU A 57 -7.69 4.94 -9.96
CA GLU A 57 -7.90 6.33 -10.42
C GLU A 57 -9.24 6.93 -9.98
N SER A 58 -10.24 6.10 -9.66
CA SER A 58 -11.55 6.50 -9.12
C SER A 58 -11.49 7.03 -7.67
N GLY A 59 -10.35 6.85 -6.99
CA GLY A 59 -10.17 7.08 -5.56
C GLY A 59 -10.64 5.92 -4.68
N GLU A 60 -11.09 4.80 -5.27
CA GLU A 60 -11.32 3.58 -4.49
C GLU A 60 -10.00 3.07 -3.94
N VAL A 61 -10.03 2.59 -2.70
CA VAL A 61 -8.85 2.11 -1.98
C VAL A 61 -9.19 0.77 -1.35
N PHE A 62 -8.31 -0.20 -1.56
CA PHE A 62 -8.41 -1.51 -0.96
C PHE A 62 -7.15 -1.81 -0.16
N VAL A 63 -7.34 -2.29 1.06
CA VAL A 63 -6.29 -2.58 2.02
C VAL A 63 -6.42 -4.01 2.48
N GLN A 64 -5.32 -4.76 2.41
CA GLN A 64 -5.19 -6.11 2.93
C GLN A 64 -4.00 -6.20 3.87
N VAL A 65 -4.13 -6.94 4.97
CA VAL A 65 -3.04 -7.30 5.87
C VAL A 65 -3.17 -8.78 6.20
N GLY A 66 -2.12 -9.55 5.95
CA GLY A 66 -2.04 -10.98 6.24
C GLY A 66 -0.91 -11.31 7.21
N SER A 67 -1.06 -12.45 7.89
CA SER A 67 0.02 -13.09 8.66
C SER A 67 0.51 -14.32 7.92
N TYR A 68 1.81 -14.35 7.57
CA TYR A 68 2.46 -15.56 7.07
C TYR A 68 2.62 -16.61 8.18
N GLU A 69 2.83 -16.17 9.42
CA GLU A 69 3.00 -17.06 10.58
C GLU A 69 1.71 -17.85 10.88
N ALA A 70 0.57 -17.17 10.94
CA ALA A 70 -0.72 -17.79 11.20
C ALA A 70 -1.41 -18.32 9.92
N GLY A 71 -0.95 -17.90 8.74
CA GLY A 71 -1.56 -18.27 7.46
C GLY A 71 -2.96 -17.69 7.27
N GLU A 72 -3.23 -16.51 7.85
CA GLU A 72 -4.57 -15.90 7.86
C GLU A 72 -4.58 -14.44 7.38
N MET A 73 -5.75 -13.99 6.92
CA MET A 73 -6.02 -12.59 6.64
C MET A 73 -6.43 -11.89 7.95
N LEU A 74 -5.64 -10.91 8.38
CA LEU A 74 -5.89 -10.14 9.60
C LEU A 74 -6.84 -8.97 9.35
N LEU A 75 -6.71 -8.33 8.19
CA LEU A 75 -7.52 -7.17 7.81
C LEU A 75 -7.80 -7.19 6.32
N GLU A 76 -9.06 -6.98 5.96
CA GLU A 76 -9.46 -6.62 4.60
C GLU A 76 -10.43 -5.45 4.69
N ARG A 77 -10.10 -4.34 4.02
CA ARG A 77 -10.90 -3.12 4.05
C ARG A 77 -11.01 -2.51 2.66
N HIS A 78 -12.24 -2.25 2.25
CA HIS A 78 -12.53 -1.46 1.07
C HIS A 78 -13.07 -0.09 1.50
N SER A 79 -12.50 0.97 0.95
CA SER A 79 -12.85 2.36 1.25
C SER A 79 -12.70 3.23 0.01
N ARG A 80 -13.00 4.51 0.16
CA ARG A 80 -12.76 5.52 -0.86
C ARG A 80 -11.96 6.65 -0.23
N ALA A 81 -10.89 7.07 -0.89
CA ALA A 81 -10.14 8.26 -0.55
C ALA A 81 -10.63 9.44 -1.39
N SER A 82 -10.81 10.58 -0.74
CA SER A 82 -11.16 11.85 -1.37
C SER A 82 -9.92 12.65 -1.80
N SER A 83 -8.74 12.28 -1.29
CA SER A 83 -7.48 12.97 -1.54
C SER A 83 -6.27 12.05 -1.46
N ALA A 84 -5.14 12.52 -1.99
CA ALA A 84 -3.82 11.87 -1.84
C ALA A 84 -3.43 11.71 -0.36
N ASP A 85 -3.63 12.76 0.46
CA ASP A 85 -3.25 12.77 1.87
C ASP A 85 -3.99 11.68 2.69
N GLU A 86 -5.24 11.39 2.35
CA GLU A 86 -5.98 10.28 2.97
C GLU A 86 -5.31 8.95 2.66
N VAL A 87 -4.88 8.72 1.41
CA VAL A 87 -4.17 7.49 1.02
C VAL A 87 -2.84 7.36 1.76
N LEU A 88 -2.07 8.45 1.87
CA LEU A 88 -0.81 8.46 2.60
C LEU A 88 -1.00 8.19 4.09
N THR A 89 -2.05 8.73 4.69
CA THR A 89 -2.42 8.44 6.08
C THR A 89 -2.73 6.96 6.28
N LEU A 90 -3.40 6.32 5.31
CA LEU A 90 -3.66 4.89 5.35
C LEU A 90 -2.37 4.06 5.24
N LEU A 91 -1.42 4.46 4.39
CA LEU A 91 -0.12 3.80 4.29
C LEU A 91 0.72 3.91 5.55
N ASP A 92 0.82 5.11 6.11
CA ASP A 92 1.55 5.32 7.36
C ASP A 92 0.92 4.52 8.51
N GLY A 93 -0.41 4.44 8.55
CA GLY A 93 -1.12 3.56 9.48
C GLY A 93 -0.78 2.08 9.27
N LEU A 94 -0.68 1.62 8.02
CA LEU A 94 -0.28 0.23 7.73
C LEU A 94 1.13 -0.09 8.22
N VAL A 95 2.10 0.82 8.05
CA VAL A 95 3.46 0.61 8.55
C VAL A 95 3.48 0.47 10.08
N LEU A 96 2.60 1.18 10.80
CA LEU A 96 2.50 1.09 12.26
C LEU A 96 1.96 -0.27 12.72
N GLU A 97 1.09 -0.92 11.94
CA GLU A 97 0.55 -2.26 12.26
C GLU A 97 1.61 -3.38 12.13
N PHE A 98 2.82 -3.07 11.67
CA PHE A 98 3.94 -4.00 11.56
C PHE A 98 4.93 -3.91 12.72
N LEU A 99 4.78 -2.92 13.60
CA LEU A 99 5.55 -2.78 14.84
C LEU A 99 4.91 -3.60 15.98
#